data_AF-A0A949ACQ1-F1
#
_entry.id   AF-A0A949ACQ1-F1
#
_cell.length_a   1.000
_cell.length_b   1.000
_cell.length_c   1.000
_cell.angle_alpha   90.00
_cell.angle_beta   90.00
_cell.angle_gamma   90.00
#
_symmetry.space_group_name_H-M   'P 1'
#
loop_
_entity.id
_entity.type
_entity.pdbx_description
1 polymer ?
#
loop_
_entity_poly.entity_id
_entity_poly.type
_entity_poly.pdbx_seq_one_letter_code
_entity_poly.pdbx_strand_id
1 'polypeptide(L)'
;MKIKVTCKRCGRGFEQWPSRIKAGKGKYCSKECIKNRVTYSCKGCGRLIIVALSTYKSKSGKQYCSRKCYFEHTNTIITCRSCGKKFRVWKSRAWRQYCSNECAGKDIRKHKVIEYKGTKYYKTTYGYYTSRPKGKHGIMLHRQIFEDTRKIKLKKHHIVHHLDGNRVNNEPNNLELWTMHHPKGIRVKDE
;
A
#
# COMPACT_ATOMS: atom_id res chain seq x y z
N MET A 1 51.55 -17.70 16.94
CA MET A 1 50.91 -18.12 18.21
C MET A 1 49.52 -17.51 18.33
N LYS A 2 48.54 -18.21 18.93
CA LYS A 2 47.22 -17.63 19.24
C LYS A 2 47.30 -16.84 20.55
N ILE A 3 46.47 -15.80 20.69
CA ILE A 3 46.36 -15.01 21.91
C ILE A 3 44.97 -15.17 22.53
N LYS A 4 44.86 -15.04 23.86
CA LYS A 4 43.59 -15.03 24.57
C LYS A 4 42.85 -13.72 24.33
N VAL A 5 41.58 -13.80 23.98
CA VAL A 5 40.69 -12.68 23.69
C VAL A 5 39.37 -12.88 24.43
N THR A 6 38.77 -11.82 24.93
CA THR A 6 37.46 -11.84 25.60
C THR A 6 36.32 -11.72 24.58
N CYS A 7 35.34 -12.62 24.64
CA CYS A 7 34.16 -12.54 23.80
C CYS A 7 33.31 -11.30 24.16
N LYS A 8 33.05 -10.42 23.18
CA LYS A 8 32.24 -9.20 23.35
C LYS A 8 30.76 -9.43 23.72
N ARG A 9 30.29 -10.68 23.79
CA ARG A 9 28.89 -11.01 24.09
C ARG A 9 28.69 -11.77 25.39
N CYS A 10 29.47 -12.82 25.63
CA CYS A 10 29.33 -13.65 26.84
C CYS A 10 30.47 -13.49 27.85
N GLY A 11 31.47 -12.64 27.57
CA GLY A 11 32.60 -12.40 28.47
C GLY A 11 33.61 -13.56 28.58
N ARG A 12 33.34 -14.74 28.01
CA ARG A 12 34.27 -15.88 28.05
C ARG A 12 35.55 -15.61 27.25
N GLY A 13 36.70 -16.03 27.81
CA GLY A 13 37.98 -16.04 27.12
C GLY A 13 38.06 -17.14 26.06
N PHE A 14 38.66 -16.85 24.91
CA PHE A 14 38.93 -17.82 23.83
C PHE A 14 40.19 -17.43 23.06
N GLU A 15 40.76 -18.38 22.31
CA GLU A 15 42.00 -18.14 21.57
C GLU A 15 41.77 -17.72 20.12
N GLN A 16 42.59 -16.79 19.64
CA GLN A 16 42.52 -16.33 18.26
C GLN A 16 43.88 -15.92 17.68
N TRP A 17 44.02 -16.06 16.36
CA TRP A 17 45.20 -15.61 15.64
C TRP A 17 45.27 -14.07 15.60
N PRO A 18 46.42 -13.45 15.94
CA PRO A 18 46.59 -11.99 15.88
C PRO A 18 46.24 -11.39 14.51
N SER A 19 46.56 -12.09 13.41
CA SER A 19 46.21 -11.68 12.04
C SER A 19 44.69 -11.54 11.83
N ARG A 20 43.88 -12.39 12.46
CA ARG A 20 42.41 -12.32 12.39
C ARG A 20 41.86 -11.17 13.21
N ILE A 21 42.47 -10.88 14.36
CA ILE A 21 42.11 -9.73 15.20
C ILE A 21 42.42 -8.43 14.47
N LYS A 22 43.60 -8.32 13.84
CA LYS A 22 44.00 -7.17 13.01
C LYS A 22 43.04 -6.93 11.85
N ALA A 23 42.50 -8.00 11.26
CA ALA A 23 41.45 -7.94 10.23
C ALA A 23 40.03 -7.67 10.78
N GLY A 24 39.88 -7.33 12.06
CA GLY A 24 38.59 -7.04 12.72
C GLY A 24 37.69 -8.27 12.96
N LYS A 25 38.22 -9.50 12.78
CA LYS A 25 37.55 -10.77 13.07
C LYS A 25 37.87 -11.22 14.51
N GLY A 26 37.22 -12.28 14.99
CA GLY A 26 37.51 -12.83 16.32
C GLY A 26 36.96 -11.99 17.48
N LYS A 27 35.76 -11.43 17.34
CA LYS A 27 35.06 -10.67 18.40
C LYS A 27 34.23 -11.57 19.33
N TYR A 28 33.96 -12.81 18.91
CA TYR A 28 33.02 -13.72 19.57
C TYR A 28 33.59 -15.14 19.61
N CYS A 29 33.37 -15.85 20.73
CA CYS A 29 33.95 -17.17 20.97
C CYS A 29 33.26 -18.31 20.21
N SER A 30 32.02 -18.13 19.74
CA SER A 30 31.25 -19.17 19.08
C SER A 30 30.32 -18.60 18.00
N LYS A 31 29.89 -19.46 17.07
CA LYS A 31 28.84 -19.12 16.07
C LYS A 31 27.57 -18.60 16.72
N GLU A 32 27.26 -19.06 17.93
CA GLU A 32 26.12 -18.60 18.70
C GLU A 32 26.33 -17.17 19.19
N CYS A 33 27.50 -16.86 19.74
CA CYS A 33 27.83 -15.50 20.17
C CYS A 33 27.90 -14.52 18.99
N ILE A 34 28.29 -14.97 17.79
CA ILE A 34 28.26 -14.17 16.54
C ILE A 34 26.82 -13.77 16.16
N LYS A 35 25.83 -14.65 16.39
CA LYS A 35 24.43 -14.42 15.99
C LYS A 35 23.76 -13.38 16.89
N ASN A 36 23.94 -12.09 16.59
CA ASN A 36 23.18 -11.00 17.21
C ASN A 36 21.70 -11.16 16.84
N ARG A 37 20.93 -11.72 17.76
CA ARG A 37 19.50 -11.97 17.61
C ARG A 37 18.73 -11.00 18.50
N VAL A 38 17.56 -10.58 18.03
CA VAL A 38 16.61 -9.78 18.79
C VAL A 38 15.28 -10.49 18.80
N THR A 39 14.58 -10.35 19.92
CA THR A 39 13.21 -10.83 20.11
C THR A 39 12.27 -9.65 20.00
N TYR A 40 11.19 -9.78 19.24
CA TYR A 40 10.13 -8.77 19.16
C TYR A 40 8.78 -9.44 18.89
N SER A 41 7.70 -8.69 19.13
CA SER A 41 6.34 -9.16 18.93
C SER A 41 5.89 -9.04 17.47
N CYS A 42 5.27 -10.10 16.96
CA CYS A 42 4.63 -10.08 15.65
C CYS A 42 3.47 -9.08 15.63
N LYS A 43 3.46 -8.16 14.65
CA LYS A 43 2.40 -7.14 14.50
C LYS A 43 1.00 -7.71 14.24
N GLY A 44 0.90 -8.96 13.79
CA GLY A 44 -0.38 -9.61 13.51
C GLY A 44 -0.94 -10.39 14.69
N CYS A 45 -0.19 -11.36 15.20
CA CYS A 45 -0.68 -12.27 16.26
C CYS A 45 -0.04 -12.09 17.64
N GLY A 46 0.87 -11.13 17.82
CA GLY A 46 1.54 -10.89 19.10
C GLY A 46 2.63 -11.90 19.48
N ARG A 47 2.77 -13.01 18.74
CA ARG A 47 3.78 -14.04 19.02
C ARG A 47 5.20 -13.45 18.98
N LEU A 48 5.99 -13.79 20.00
CA LEU A 48 7.41 -13.44 20.06
C LEU A 48 8.19 -14.17 18.98
N ILE A 49 9.00 -13.43 18.23
CA ILE A 49 9.85 -13.95 17.16
C ILE A 49 11.29 -13.50 17.33
N ILE A 50 12.19 -14.44 17.09
CA ILE A 50 13.64 -14.24 17.20
C ILE A 50 14.22 -14.14 15.80
N VAL A 51 14.81 -12.99 15.47
CA VAL A 51 15.45 -12.75 14.16
C VAL A 51 16.85 -12.18 14.33
N ALA A 52 17.66 -12.22 13.28
CA ALA A 52 18.94 -11.52 13.28
C ALA A 52 18.73 -10.01 13.37
N LEU A 53 19.61 -9.30 14.10
CA LEU A 53 19.55 -7.85 14.26
C LEU A 53 19.56 -7.11 12.91
N SER A 54 20.27 -7.65 11.91
CA SER A 54 20.26 -7.13 10.54
C SER A 54 18.89 -7.23 9.87
N THR A 55 18.17 -8.35 10.09
CA THR A 55 16.79 -8.53 9.63
C THR A 55 15.82 -7.61 10.34
N TYR A 56 16.03 -7.31 11.62
CA TYR A 56 15.21 -6.37 12.37
C TYR A 56 15.42 -4.92 11.91
N LYS A 57 16.68 -4.53 11.64
CA LYS A 57 17.04 -3.17 11.20
C LYS A 57 16.77 -2.89 9.71
N SER A 58 16.36 -3.87 8.90
CA SER A 58 16.08 -3.63 7.49
C SER A 58 14.80 -2.79 7.32
N LYS A 59 14.75 -1.93 6.29
CA LYS A 59 13.53 -1.17 5.94
C LYS A 59 12.31 -2.07 5.71
N SER A 60 12.53 -3.31 5.30
CA SER A 60 11.55 -4.37 5.08
C SER A 60 11.49 -5.39 6.23
N GLY A 61 11.94 -5.02 7.44
CA GLY A 61 12.09 -5.91 8.58
C GLY A 61 10.87 -6.79 8.81
N LYS A 62 11.10 -8.01 9.32
CA LYS A 62 10.10 -9.09 9.33
C LYS A 62 8.93 -8.79 10.30
N GLN A 63 7.97 -7.97 9.92
CA GLN A 63 6.87 -7.54 10.82
C GLN A 63 5.95 -8.67 11.32
N TYR A 64 6.00 -9.83 10.64
CA TYR A 64 5.09 -10.95 10.89
C TYR A 64 5.86 -12.25 11.12
N CYS A 65 5.31 -13.11 11.99
CA CYS A 65 5.95 -14.36 12.37
C CYS A 65 6.06 -15.36 11.21
N SER A 66 5.09 -15.32 10.29
CA SER A 66 4.98 -16.23 9.15
C SER A 66 4.39 -15.53 7.93
N ARG A 67 4.56 -16.17 6.77
CA ARG A 67 3.93 -15.73 5.51
C ARG A 67 2.40 -15.74 5.61
N LYS A 68 1.83 -16.71 6.32
CA LYS A 68 0.39 -16.78 6.60
C LYS A 68 -0.08 -15.55 7.39
N CYS A 69 0.57 -15.25 8.52
CA CYS A 69 0.25 -14.11 9.36
C CYS A 69 0.40 -12.78 8.60
N TYR A 70 1.44 -12.66 7.78
CA TYR A 70 1.61 -11.52 6.87
C TYR A 70 0.41 -11.36 5.93
N PHE A 71 0.00 -12.41 5.22
CA PHE A 71 -1.10 -12.33 4.28
C PHE A 71 -2.44 -12.03 4.95
N GLU A 72 -2.74 -12.64 6.10
CA GLU A 72 -3.98 -12.39 6.86
C GLU A 72 -4.11 -10.92 7.27
N HIS A 73 -3.02 -10.28 7.66
CA HIS A 73 -3.05 -8.90 8.14
C HIS A 73 -2.91 -7.85 7.04
N THR A 74 -2.41 -8.24 5.86
CA THR A 74 -2.17 -7.31 4.74
C THR A 74 -3.14 -7.48 3.57
N ASN A 75 -3.96 -8.53 3.56
CA ASN A 75 -5.01 -8.72 2.56
C ASN A 75 -6.38 -8.41 3.14
N THR A 76 -7.33 -8.23 2.24
CA THR A 76 -8.75 -8.11 2.50
C THR A 76 -9.51 -8.80 1.35
N ILE A 77 -10.79 -9.07 1.56
CA ILE A 77 -11.69 -9.63 0.55
C ILE A 77 -12.63 -8.52 0.10
N ILE A 78 -12.74 -8.33 -1.21
CA ILE A 78 -13.66 -7.38 -1.84
C ILE A 78 -14.55 -8.10 -2.84
N THR A 79 -15.72 -7.50 -3.14
CA THR A 79 -16.70 -8.04 -4.08
C THR A 79 -16.47 -7.45 -5.46
N CYS A 80 -16.43 -8.29 -6.50
CA CYS A 80 -16.32 -7.80 -7.87
C CYS A 80 -17.62 -7.12 -8.32
N ARG A 81 -17.54 -5.87 -8.79
CA ARG A 81 -18.69 -5.11 -9.29
C ARG A 81 -19.35 -5.72 -10.53
N SER A 82 -18.59 -6.45 -11.35
CA SER A 82 -19.08 -7.02 -12.61
C SER A 82 -19.79 -8.36 -12.44
N CYS A 83 -19.25 -9.25 -11.61
CA CYS A 83 -19.72 -10.64 -11.48
C CYS A 83 -20.15 -11.04 -10.07
N GLY A 84 -20.04 -10.16 -9.07
CA GLY A 84 -20.44 -10.43 -7.68
C GLY A 84 -19.50 -11.36 -6.89
N LYS A 85 -18.48 -11.96 -7.53
CA LYS A 85 -17.56 -12.88 -6.85
C LYS A 85 -16.69 -12.15 -5.82
N LYS A 86 -16.53 -12.74 -4.64
CA LYS A 86 -15.57 -12.31 -3.61
C LYS A 86 -14.16 -12.71 -4.03
N PHE A 87 -13.20 -11.79 -3.94
CA PHE A 87 -11.80 -12.06 -4.29
C PHE A 87 -10.82 -11.31 -3.37
N ARG A 88 -9.62 -11.89 -3.20
CA ARG A 88 -8.60 -11.38 -2.29
C ARG A 88 -7.76 -10.29 -2.96
N VAL A 89 -7.51 -9.21 -2.23
CA VAL A 89 -6.58 -8.14 -2.61
C VAL A 89 -5.75 -7.70 -1.41
N TRP A 90 -4.58 -7.10 -1.67
CA TRP A 90 -3.87 -6.35 -0.64
C TRP A 90 -4.74 -5.20 -0.13
N LYS A 91 -4.69 -4.89 1.17
CA LYS A 91 -5.41 -3.76 1.78
C LYS A 91 -5.09 -2.44 1.07
N SER A 92 -3.84 -2.23 0.67
CA SER A 92 -3.41 -1.07 -0.13
C SER A 92 -4.04 -0.99 -1.54
N ARG A 93 -4.67 -2.09 -1.99
CA ARG A 93 -5.38 -2.22 -3.27
C ARG A 93 -6.87 -2.47 -3.09
N ALA A 94 -7.43 -2.17 -1.91
CA ALA A 94 -8.87 -2.30 -1.64
C ALA A 94 -9.74 -1.43 -2.58
N TRP A 95 -9.15 -0.44 -3.27
CA TRP A 95 -9.82 0.38 -4.27
C TRP A 95 -10.08 -0.34 -5.62
N ARG A 96 -9.60 -1.57 -5.81
CA ARG A 96 -9.90 -2.38 -7.00
C ARG A 96 -11.40 -2.70 -7.05
N GLN A 97 -11.98 -2.75 -8.25
CA GLN A 97 -13.40 -3.04 -8.44
C GLN A 97 -13.67 -4.40 -9.12
N TYR A 98 -12.65 -4.99 -9.73
CA TYR A 98 -12.81 -6.17 -10.58
C TYR A 98 -11.78 -7.25 -10.26
N CYS A 99 -12.24 -8.52 -10.29
CA CYS A 99 -11.38 -9.68 -10.07
C CYS A 99 -10.44 -9.95 -11.26
N SER A 100 -10.82 -9.55 -12.48
CA SER A 100 -10.05 -9.77 -13.70
C SER A 100 -10.21 -8.63 -14.71
N ASN A 101 -9.31 -8.56 -15.70
CA ASN A 101 -9.41 -7.62 -16.83
C ASN A 101 -10.68 -7.86 -17.65
N GLU A 102 -11.11 -9.11 -17.78
CA GLU A 102 -12.36 -9.48 -18.47
C GLU A 102 -13.58 -8.88 -17.76
N CYS A 103 -13.69 -9.01 -16.43
CA CYS A 103 -14.76 -8.40 -15.65
C CYS A 103 -14.75 -6.87 -15.75
N ALA A 104 -13.56 -6.26 -15.76
CA ALA A 104 -13.40 -4.83 -15.97
C ALA A 104 -13.92 -4.42 -17.36
N GLY A 105 -13.55 -5.14 -18.42
CA GLY A 105 -14.01 -4.89 -19.77
C GLY A 105 -15.53 -5.05 -19.94
N LYS A 106 -16.11 -6.12 -19.38
CA LYS A 106 -17.56 -6.36 -19.39
C LYS A 106 -18.32 -5.21 -18.72
N ASP A 107 -17.85 -4.74 -17.57
CA ASP A 107 -18.50 -3.64 -16.86
C ASP A 107 -18.36 -2.30 -17.61
N ILE A 108 -17.18 -1.98 -18.15
CA ILE A 108 -16.96 -0.75 -18.93
C ILE A 108 -17.88 -0.70 -20.16
N ARG A 109 -18.04 -1.82 -20.88
CA ARG A 109 -18.91 -1.88 -22.07
C ARG A 109 -20.39 -1.64 -21.77
N LYS A 110 -20.86 -1.93 -20.54
CA LYS A 110 -22.23 -1.63 -20.10
C LYS A 110 -22.49 -0.13 -19.93
N HIS A 111 -21.44 0.65 -19.68
CA HIS A 111 -21.57 2.06 -19.38
C HIS A 111 -21.49 2.88 -20.67
N LYS A 112 -22.51 3.70 -20.92
CA LYS A 112 -22.55 4.60 -22.06
C LYS A 112 -21.50 5.70 -21.94
N VAL A 113 -21.06 6.19 -23.09
CA VAL A 113 -20.26 7.41 -23.19
C VAL A 113 -21.13 8.57 -22.69
N ILE A 114 -20.57 9.38 -21.79
CA ILE A 114 -21.24 10.59 -21.31
C ILE A 114 -20.76 11.76 -22.16
N GLU A 115 -21.67 12.61 -22.61
CA GLU A 115 -21.34 13.86 -23.25
C GLU A 115 -21.62 15.02 -22.31
N TYR A 116 -20.66 15.92 -22.13
CA TYR A 116 -20.79 17.10 -21.28
C TYR A 116 -20.07 18.28 -21.94
N LYS A 117 -20.80 19.36 -22.20
CA LYS A 117 -20.31 20.57 -22.91
C LYS A 117 -19.54 20.24 -24.21
N GLY A 118 -20.11 19.37 -25.04
CA GLY A 118 -19.52 18.94 -26.32
C GLY A 118 -18.28 18.03 -26.19
N THR A 119 -17.91 17.61 -24.98
CA THR A 119 -16.80 16.69 -24.73
C THR A 119 -17.34 15.31 -24.36
N LYS A 120 -16.78 14.25 -24.97
CA LYS A 120 -17.13 12.86 -24.68
C LYS A 120 -16.23 12.26 -23.61
N TYR A 121 -16.83 11.58 -22.63
CA TYR A 121 -16.17 10.93 -21.49
C TYR A 121 -16.44 9.43 -21.48
N TYR A 122 -15.39 8.67 -21.22
CA TYR A 122 -15.39 7.21 -21.24
C TYR A 122 -15.09 6.68 -19.85
N LYS A 123 -15.79 5.62 -19.44
CA LYS A 123 -15.53 4.97 -18.15
C LYS A 123 -14.19 4.22 -18.17
N THR A 124 -13.40 4.41 -17.13
CA THR A 124 -12.11 3.75 -16.93
C THR A 124 -12.25 2.50 -16.06
N THR A 125 -11.22 1.65 -16.05
CA THR A 125 -11.09 0.50 -15.13
C THR A 125 -11.00 0.92 -13.66
N TYR A 126 -10.66 2.18 -13.37
CA TYR A 126 -10.68 2.77 -12.04
C TYR A 126 -12.07 3.29 -11.63
N GLY A 127 -13.06 3.20 -12.52
CA GLY A 127 -14.46 3.60 -12.29
C GLY A 127 -14.75 5.07 -12.55
N TYR A 128 -13.77 5.88 -12.94
CA TYR A 128 -13.96 7.30 -13.29
C TYR A 128 -14.29 7.48 -14.76
N TYR A 129 -15.04 8.54 -15.08
CA TYR A 129 -15.21 9.04 -16.44
C TYR A 129 -14.12 10.04 -16.81
N THR A 130 -13.45 9.80 -17.94
CA THR A 130 -12.38 10.67 -18.44
C THR A 130 -12.56 10.95 -19.93
N SER A 131 -12.28 12.19 -20.35
CA SER A 131 -12.20 12.50 -21.78
C SER A 131 -10.98 11.81 -22.41
N ARG A 132 -10.98 11.69 -23.75
CA ARG A 132 -9.76 11.28 -24.45
C ARG A 132 -8.66 12.32 -24.21
N PRO A 133 -7.44 11.90 -23.89
CA PRO A 133 -6.35 12.83 -23.62
C PRO A 133 -6.09 13.70 -24.85
N LYS A 134 -6.12 15.03 -24.66
CA LYS A 134 -5.50 16.00 -25.57
C LYS A 134 -4.13 16.35 -24.99
N GLY A 135 -3.15 15.44 -25.09
CA GLY A 135 -1.82 15.56 -24.47
C GLY A 135 -1.55 14.51 -23.39
N LYS A 136 -0.98 14.91 -22.23
CA LYS A 136 -0.52 13.96 -21.19
C LYS A 136 -1.66 13.23 -20.45
N HIS A 137 -2.79 13.89 -20.20
CA HIS A 137 -3.93 13.32 -19.47
C HIS A 137 -5.27 13.83 -20.00
N GLY A 138 -6.31 12.99 -19.89
CA GLY A 138 -7.70 13.39 -20.13
C GLY A 138 -8.29 14.18 -18.96
N ILE A 139 -9.36 14.91 -19.23
CA ILE A 139 -10.10 15.68 -18.21
C ILE A 139 -11.02 14.70 -17.47
N MET A 140 -11.04 14.75 -16.13
CA MET A 140 -11.94 13.92 -15.33
C MET A 140 -13.31 14.59 -15.22
N LEU A 141 -14.38 13.88 -15.57
CA LEU A 141 -15.72 14.44 -15.64
C LEU A 141 -16.18 15.06 -14.31
N HIS A 142 -16.04 14.33 -13.20
CA HIS A 142 -16.44 14.80 -11.87
C HIS A 142 -15.73 16.09 -11.45
N ARG A 143 -14.46 16.28 -11.83
CA ARG A 143 -13.74 17.53 -11.53
C ARG A 143 -14.33 18.69 -12.30
N GLN A 144 -14.61 18.48 -13.60
CA GLN A 144 -15.16 19.52 -14.45
C GLN A 144 -16.59 19.91 -14.02
N ILE A 145 -17.45 18.94 -13.71
CA ILE A 145 -18.79 19.21 -13.17
C ILE A 145 -18.70 20.02 -11.87
N PHE A 146 -17.75 19.69 -11.00
CA PHE A 146 -17.54 20.43 -9.76
C PHE A 146 -17.10 21.88 -10.00
N GLU A 147 -16.10 22.10 -10.86
CA GLU A 147 -15.63 23.44 -11.27
C GLU A 147 -16.78 24.28 -11.84
N ASP A 148 -17.56 23.69 -12.75
CA ASP A 148 -18.65 24.35 -13.45
C ASP A 148 -19.81 24.71 -12.52
N THR A 149 -20.17 23.80 -11.60
CA THR A 149 -21.29 24.02 -10.67
C THR A 149 -20.94 25.04 -9.59
N ARG A 150 -19.71 24.95 -9.04
CA ARG A 150 -19.26 25.85 -7.96
C ARG A 150 -18.63 27.14 -8.48
N LYS A 151 -18.46 27.28 -9.80
CA LYS A 151 -17.79 28.41 -10.45
C LYS A 151 -16.40 28.69 -9.87
N ILE A 152 -15.66 27.64 -9.52
CA ILE A 152 -14.28 27.73 -9.01
C ILE A 152 -13.32 27.01 -9.95
N LYS A 153 -12.06 27.46 -9.98
CA LYS A 153 -10.97 26.78 -10.71
C LYS A 153 -10.15 25.91 -9.76
N LEU A 154 -10.12 24.60 -9.99
CA LEU A 154 -9.40 23.66 -9.13
C LEU A 154 -7.90 23.66 -9.45
N LYS A 155 -7.08 23.66 -8.40
CA LYS A 155 -5.64 23.43 -8.52
C LYS A 155 -5.35 21.94 -8.71
N LYS A 156 -4.14 21.61 -9.18
CA LYS A 156 -3.70 20.23 -9.39
C LYS A 156 -3.79 19.35 -8.13
N HIS A 157 -3.56 19.94 -6.95
CA HIS A 157 -3.60 19.24 -5.66
C HIS A 157 -4.99 19.17 -5.03
N HIS A 158 -5.97 19.91 -5.52
CA HIS A 158 -7.35 19.79 -5.08
C HIS A 158 -7.89 18.41 -5.49
N ILE A 159 -8.60 17.73 -4.60
CA ILE A 159 -9.17 16.41 -4.87
C ILE A 159 -10.68 16.50 -4.76
N VAL A 160 -11.41 15.97 -5.74
CA VAL A 160 -12.88 15.91 -5.71
C VAL A 160 -13.29 14.49 -5.39
N HIS A 161 -14.12 14.34 -4.36
CA HIS A 161 -14.57 13.08 -3.80
C HIS A 161 -16.04 12.81 -4.12
N HIS A 162 -16.37 11.54 -4.35
CA HIS A 162 -17.74 11.03 -4.47
C HIS A 162 -18.25 10.60 -3.10
N LEU A 163 -19.29 11.27 -2.58
CA LEU A 163 -19.81 11.04 -1.22
C LEU A 163 -20.37 9.63 -1.04
N ASP A 164 -21.07 9.10 -2.05
CA ASP A 164 -21.63 7.75 -2.07
C ASP A 164 -20.58 6.64 -2.37
N GLY A 165 -19.33 7.01 -2.63
CA GLY A 165 -18.29 6.09 -3.08
C GLY A 165 -18.46 5.54 -4.51
N ASN A 166 -19.56 5.88 -5.19
CA ASN A 166 -19.86 5.45 -6.54
C ASN A 166 -19.30 6.44 -7.57
N ARG A 167 -18.10 6.13 -8.06
CA ARG A 167 -17.33 6.98 -9.01
C ARG A 167 -18.01 7.29 -10.35
N VAL A 168 -19.13 6.64 -10.67
CA VAL A 168 -19.92 6.95 -11.87
C VAL A 168 -21.06 7.95 -11.60
N ASN A 169 -21.46 8.15 -10.35
CA ASN A 169 -22.46 9.13 -9.96
C ASN A 169 -21.82 10.52 -9.88
N ASN A 170 -21.87 11.29 -10.95
CA ASN A 170 -21.25 12.62 -11.01
C ASN A 170 -22.25 13.77 -10.76
N GLU A 171 -23.37 13.50 -10.09
CA GLU A 171 -24.31 14.54 -9.67
C GLU A 171 -23.59 15.59 -8.79
N PRO A 172 -23.80 16.91 -8.98
CA PRO A 172 -23.06 17.92 -8.24
C PRO A 172 -23.18 17.82 -6.72
N ASN A 173 -24.31 17.34 -6.22
CA ASN A 173 -24.55 17.13 -4.78
C ASN A 173 -23.83 15.89 -4.24
N ASN A 174 -23.35 14.99 -5.10
CA ASN A 174 -22.53 13.83 -4.73
C ASN A 174 -21.02 14.15 -4.72
N LEU A 175 -20.64 15.40 -5.02
CA LEU A 175 -19.24 15.80 -5.19
C LEU A 175 -18.79 16.78 -4.10
N GLU A 176 -17.64 16.48 -3.48
CA GLU A 176 -17.05 17.28 -2.41
C GLU A 176 -15.59 17.61 -2.71
N LEU A 177 -15.15 18.84 -2.43
CA LEU A 177 -13.77 19.28 -2.59
C LEU A 177 -12.97 19.09 -1.30
N TRP A 178 -11.85 18.39 -1.40
CA TRP A 178 -10.86 18.26 -0.35
C TRP A 178 -9.60 19.06 -0.72
N THR A 179 -9.19 19.95 0.17
CA THR A 179 -8.00 20.80 0.03
C THR A 179 -6.75 20.19 0.69
N MET A 180 -6.92 19.21 1.58
CA MET A 180 -5.84 18.47 2.24
C MET A 180 -5.74 17.02 1.72
N HIS A 181 -4.52 16.48 1.72
CA HIS A 181 -4.26 15.09 1.36
C HIS A 181 -4.82 14.14 2.42
N HIS A 182 -5.70 13.22 2.04
CA HIS A 182 -6.27 12.22 2.93
C HIS A 182 -6.20 10.80 2.34
N PRO A 183 -6.41 9.74 3.16
CA PRO A 183 -6.37 8.37 2.69
C PRO A 183 -7.48 8.08 1.67
N LYS A 184 -7.18 7.28 0.64
CA LYS A 184 -8.15 6.85 -0.37
C LYS A 184 -9.22 5.94 0.27
N GLY A 185 -10.49 6.35 0.27
CA GLY A 185 -11.60 5.56 0.82
C GLY A 185 -12.93 6.32 0.85
N ILE A 186 -14.01 5.64 1.25
CA ILE A 186 -15.31 6.24 1.61
C ILE A 186 -15.16 6.82 3.02
N ARG A 187 -15.64 8.04 3.26
CA ARG A 187 -15.69 8.66 4.59
C ARG A 187 -16.72 7.89 5.44
N VAL A 188 -16.32 7.47 6.64
CA VAL A 188 -17.30 7.08 7.67
C VAL A 188 -18.01 8.38 8.04
N LYS A 189 -19.34 8.42 7.93
CA LYS A 189 -20.11 9.62 8.28
C LYS A 189 -19.65 10.12 9.65
N ASP A 190 -19.44 11.42 9.75
CA ASP A 190 -19.27 12.06 11.05
C ASP A 190 -20.62 11.92 11.76
N GLU A 191 -20.67 11.09 12.79
CA GLU A 191 -21.78 11.04 13.76
C GLU A 191 -21.68 12.22 14.74
#